data_AF-A0A2N1V074-F1
#
_entry.id   AF-A0A2N1V074-F1
#
_cell.length_a   1.000
_cell.length_b   1.000
_cell.length_c   1.000
_cell.angle_alpha   90.00
_cell.angle_beta   90.00
_cell.angle_gamma   90.00
#
_symmetry.space_group_name_H-M   'P 1'
#
loop_
_entity.id
_entity.type
_entity.pdbx_description
1 polymer ?
#
loop_
_entity_poly.entity_id
_entity_poly.type
_entity_poly.pdbx_seq_one_letter_code
_entity_poly.pdbx_strand_id
1 'polypeptide(L)'
;PPVQISKVNGQATGAAIDLSKDLVLELANPGKDASSRLRVSLMTTVMGVKTFVDVGVFKPAARIVIPAAAFRSPAVSASAEGFVGFEPGANFLRVERYQVRGSETLKQRPIAAFQNLGQSWSTVPVTINQGARDISKIEVRGEIPLAGKKLHYYAFVPNAFYGRPFAAGKNFSVASLQLEGTLFEQKTTTSESAGFGGYKTITTTTITKQFPQLPDSHWDQLLQSVQGELAGYLKKQYGINMLPTEKLLKAATYAELEEPADENTYRFIKRSYKGSKYLLPRSLGNALSSVSSTFASDRPISRLMKETGTDGLVAMNLNLQVAADAEDRIMLIPVLHYQVYGPPNGYVVGPTLYATGNVVGTGVPFNSQELSNPANLARVVQLKDLMGGMQKALAEIEAKQKQHGYQAIWALQ
;
A
#
# COMPACT_ATOMS: atom_id res chain seq x y z
N PRO A 1 -2.29 16.92 34.57
CA PRO A 1 -1.51 15.83 35.22
C PRO A 1 -0.84 14.89 34.20
N PRO A 2 0.42 14.49 34.43
CA PRO A 2 1.11 13.47 33.62
C PRO A 2 0.40 12.12 33.69
N VAL A 3 0.48 11.33 32.62
CA VAL A 3 0.07 9.91 32.65
C VAL A 3 0.98 9.13 33.58
N GLN A 4 0.43 8.15 34.30
CA GLN A 4 1.18 7.27 35.20
C GLN A 4 0.71 5.83 35.06
N ILE A 5 1.65 4.89 34.95
CA ILE A 5 1.35 3.46 35.01
C ILE A 5 1.18 3.10 36.48
N SER A 6 -0.02 2.64 36.87
CA SER A 6 -0.29 2.23 38.26
C SER A 6 -0.08 0.73 38.45
N LYS A 7 -0.48 -0.10 37.47
CA LYS A 7 -0.23 -1.54 37.49
C LYS A 7 0.01 -2.10 36.10
N VAL A 8 0.80 -3.17 36.05
CA VAL A 8 1.03 -4.02 34.89
C VAL A 8 0.62 -5.44 35.29
N ASN A 9 -0.36 -6.02 34.60
CA ASN A 9 -0.96 -7.31 34.94
C ASN A 9 -1.39 -7.42 36.42
N GLY A 10 -1.94 -6.35 36.97
CA GLY A 10 -2.38 -6.29 38.37
C GLY A 10 -1.26 -6.10 39.41
N GLN A 11 0.00 -6.01 38.99
CA GLN A 11 1.15 -5.79 39.87
C GLN A 11 1.61 -4.33 39.80
N ALA A 12 1.85 -3.70 40.96
CA ALA A 12 2.26 -2.29 41.05
C ALA A 12 3.75 -2.08 40.75
N THR A 13 4.59 -3.08 41.00
CA THR A 13 6.06 -3.01 40.85
C THR A 13 6.62 -4.33 40.37
N GLY A 14 7.66 -4.29 39.51
CA GLY A 14 8.44 -5.46 39.13
C GLY A 14 7.65 -6.52 38.35
N ALA A 15 6.71 -6.09 37.51
CA ALA A 15 5.79 -7.00 36.85
C ALA A 15 6.49 -7.96 35.89
N ALA A 16 6.15 -9.24 35.98
CA ALA A 16 6.56 -10.24 35.01
C ALA A 16 5.54 -10.31 33.86
N ILE A 17 6.02 -10.18 32.62
CA ILE A 17 5.19 -10.14 31.42
C ILE A 17 5.54 -11.28 30.46
N ASP A 18 4.50 -11.85 29.85
CA ASP A 18 4.59 -12.88 28.83
C ASP A 18 4.00 -12.28 27.55
N LEU A 19 4.85 -12.01 26.57
CA LEU A 19 4.45 -11.32 25.34
C LEU A 19 3.67 -12.21 24.37
N SER A 20 3.48 -13.50 24.70
CA SER A 20 2.54 -14.38 24.01
C SER A 20 1.09 -14.23 24.51
N LYS A 21 0.89 -13.46 25.59
CA LYS A 21 -0.41 -13.17 26.20
C LYS A 21 -0.73 -11.68 26.17
N ASP A 22 -2.01 -11.37 26.35
CA ASP A 22 -2.45 -9.99 26.44
C ASP A 22 -1.87 -9.32 27.70
N LEU A 23 -1.40 -8.09 27.54
CA LEU A 23 -0.84 -7.27 28.61
C LEU A 23 -1.90 -6.27 29.08
N VAL A 24 -2.21 -6.28 30.37
CA VAL A 24 -3.16 -5.35 30.96
C VAL A 24 -2.42 -4.22 31.66
N LEU A 25 -2.72 -2.99 31.28
CA LEU A 25 -2.24 -1.79 31.93
C LEU A 25 -3.38 -1.09 32.68
N GLU A 26 -3.11 -0.71 33.92
CA GLU A 26 -3.93 0.24 34.68
C GLU A 26 -3.17 1.56 34.76
N LEU A 27 -3.85 2.65 34.43
CA LEU A 27 -3.27 3.98 34.25
C LEU A 27 -3.98 5.00 35.14
N ALA A 28 -3.20 5.80 35.85
CA ALA A 28 -3.67 7.04 36.43
C ALA A 28 -3.47 8.18 35.42
N ASN A 29 -4.44 9.10 35.37
CA ASN A 29 -4.42 10.26 34.47
C ASN A 29 -4.22 9.95 32.97
N PRO A 30 -4.95 8.96 32.39
CA PRO A 30 -4.78 8.56 30.98
C PRO A 30 -5.08 9.68 29.97
N GLY A 31 -5.74 10.76 30.42
CA GLY A 31 -6.31 11.80 29.57
C GLY A 31 -7.80 11.58 29.38
N LYS A 32 -8.55 12.66 29.14
CA LYS A 32 -9.99 12.63 28.88
C LYS A 32 -10.36 13.17 27.49
N ASP A 33 -9.40 13.81 26.80
CA ASP A 33 -9.67 14.48 25.53
C ASP A 33 -9.65 13.48 24.37
N ALA A 34 -10.68 13.53 23.52
CA ALA A 34 -10.79 12.68 22.33
C ALA A 34 -9.66 12.90 21.31
N SER A 35 -8.97 14.05 21.37
CA SER A 35 -7.81 14.38 20.54
C SER A 35 -6.49 13.86 21.11
N SER A 36 -6.46 13.34 22.34
CA SER A 36 -5.28 12.71 22.92
C SER A 36 -5.21 11.22 22.56
N ARG A 37 -4.00 10.68 22.56
CA ARG A 37 -3.72 9.25 22.32
C ARG A 37 -2.68 8.76 23.31
N LEU A 38 -2.72 7.46 23.57
CA LEU A 38 -1.72 6.75 24.34
C LEU A 38 -0.86 5.92 23.40
N ARG A 39 0.43 5.88 23.66
CA ARG A 39 1.41 5.09 22.94
C ARG A 39 2.12 4.21 23.93
N VAL A 40 2.16 2.92 23.65
CA VAL A 40 2.85 1.95 24.49
C VAL A 40 4.12 1.53 23.77
N SER A 41 5.25 1.54 24.48
CA SER A 41 6.55 1.16 23.95
C SER A 41 7.27 0.21 24.90
N LEU A 42 8.06 -0.71 24.35
CA LEU A 42 9.00 -1.56 25.10
C LEU A 42 10.43 -1.25 24.66
N MET A 43 11.38 -1.42 25.56
CA MET A 43 12.79 -1.22 25.22
C MET A 43 13.33 -2.44 24.47
N THR A 44 14.10 -2.20 23.41
CA THR A 44 14.79 -3.25 22.66
C THR A 44 16.06 -2.70 22.03
N THR A 45 16.82 -3.56 21.36
CA THR A 45 18.00 -3.19 20.58
C THR A 45 17.63 -3.21 19.10
N VAL A 46 17.81 -2.08 18.41
CA VAL A 46 17.66 -1.97 16.95
C VAL A 46 18.99 -1.48 16.39
N MET A 47 19.60 -2.27 15.49
CA MET A 47 20.92 -1.95 14.90
C MET A 47 21.99 -1.62 15.96
N GLY A 48 22.01 -2.35 17.08
CA GLY A 48 22.95 -2.14 18.19
C GLY A 48 22.60 -1.00 19.16
N VAL A 49 21.56 -0.21 18.88
CA VAL A 49 21.14 0.89 19.76
C VAL A 49 19.95 0.47 20.63
N LYS A 50 20.09 0.63 21.95
CA LYS A 50 18.96 0.44 22.89
C LYS A 50 17.99 1.61 22.78
N THR A 51 16.74 1.32 22.45
CA THR A 51 15.70 2.33 22.27
C THR A 51 14.31 1.78 22.61
N PHE A 52 13.35 2.66 22.85
CA PHE A 52 11.94 2.28 22.95
C PHE A 52 11.34 2.14 21.56
N VAL A 53 10.75 0.98 21.29
CA VAL A 53 9.95 0.74 20.07
C VAL A 53 8.48 0.66 20.44
N ASP A 54 7.64 1.31 19.65
CA ASP A 54 6.21 1.37 19.92
C ASP A 54 5.55 0.04 19.54
N VAL A 55 4.64 -0.45 20.38
CA VAL A 55 3.88 -1.69 20.11
C VAL A 55 2.43 -1.40 19.75
N GLY A 56 1.93 -0.22 20.09
CA GLY A 56 0.59 0.20 19.71
C GLY A 56 0.27 1.63 20.10
N VAL A 57 -0.76 2.16 19.44
CA VAL A 57 -1.39 3.45 19.74
C VAL A 57 -2.83 3.17 20.16
N PHE A 58 -3.31 3.81 21.22
CA PHE A 58 -4.57 3.49 21.87
C PHE A 58 -5.36 4.75 22.19
N LYS A 59 -6.69 4.62 22.24
CA LYS A 59 -7.53 5.64 22.86
C LYS A 59 -7.21 5.78 24.36
N PRO A 60 -7.28 6.99 24.93
CA PRO A 60 -7.14 7.20 26.37
C PRO A 60 -8.15 6.37 27.18
N ALA A 61 -7.65 5.52 28.08
CA ALA A 61 -8.48 4.74 29.00
C ALA A 61 -7.71 4.44 30.29
N ALA A 62 -8.42 4.33 31.41
CA ALA A 62 -7.82 3.98 32.70
C ALA A 62 -7.34 2.51 32.74
N ARG A 63 -7.92 1.66 31.89
CA ARG A 63 -7.52 0.28 31.70
C ARG A 63 -7.36 0.02 30.22
N ILE A 64 -6.21 -0.52 29.82
CA ILE A 64 -5.91 -0.86 28.42
C ILE A 64 -5.46 -2.31 28.37
N VAL A 65 -6.00 -3.06 27.43
CA VAL A 65 -5.58 -4.42 27.12
C VAL A 65 -4.82 -4.37 25.80
N ILE A 66 -3.53 -4.69 25.85
CA ILE A 66 -2.66 -4.75 24.68
C ILE A 66 -2.64 -6.21 24.22
N PRO A 67 -3.12 -6.52 23.00
CA PRO A 67 -3.19 -7.88 22.54
C PRO A 67 -1.79 -8.43 22.33
N ALA A 68 -1.59 -9.73 22.59
CA ALA A 68 -0.31 -10.41 22.38
C ALA A 68 0.29 -10.15 20.98
N ALA A 69 -0.59 -10.07 19.97
CA ALA A 69 -0.21 -9.78 18.59
C ALA A 69 0.55 -8.45 18.41
N ALA A 70 0.28 -7.43 19.24
CA ALA A 70 0.93 -6.12 19.16
C ALA A 70 2.46 -6.22 19.36
N PHE A 71 2.91 -7.13 20.23
CA PHE A 71 4.33 -7.34 20.50
C PHE A 71 5.08 -8.01 19.35
N ARG A 72 4.36 -8.57 18.38
CA ARG A 72 4.90 -9.15 17.14
C ARG A 72 4.81 -8.18 15.96
N SER A 73 4.34 -6.96 16.18
CA SER A 73 4.27 -5.92 15.16
C SER A 73 4.64 -4.57 15.74
N PRO A 74 5.86 -4.41 16.30
CA PRO A 74 6.33 -3.13 16.78
C PRO A 74 6.66 -2.17 15.62
N ALA A 75 6.81 -0.90 15.95
CA ALA A 75 7.18 0.19 15.06
C ALA A 75 8.66 0.17 14.68
N VAL A 76 9.11 -0.94 14.08
CA VAL A 76 10.45 -1.10 13.52
C VAL A 76 10.31 -1.26 12.01
N SER A 77 11.09 -0.50 11.23
CA SER A 77 11.05 -0.60 9.77
C SER A 77 11.38 -2.03 9.34
N ALA A 78 10.66 -2.56 8.35
CA ALA A 78 10.95 -3.87 7.76
C ALA A 78 12.36 -3.96 7.11
N SER A 79 13.03 -2.82 6.93
CA SER A 79 14.41 -2.72 6.44
C SER A 79 15.47 -2.68 7.55
N ALA A 80 15.08 -2.66 8.83
CA ALA A 80 16.03 -2.61 9.93
C ALA A 80 16.60 -4.01 10.16
N GLU A 81 17.78 -4.26 9.58
CA GLU A 81 18.53 -5.48 9.87
C GLU A 81 18.82 -5.60 11.38
N GLY A 82 18.66 -6.82 11.91
CA GLY A 82 19.03 -7.15 13.29
C GLY A 82 17.93 -7.00 14.35
N PHE A 83 16.73 -6.50 14.02
CA PHE A 83 15.60 -6.59 14.95
C PHE A 83 14.90 -7.96 14.82
N VAL A 84 14.91 -8.75 15.88
CA VAL A 84 14.34 -10.11 15.91
C VAL A 84 13.13 -10.23 16.86
N GLY A 85 12.67 -9.10 17.40
CA GLY A 85 11.60 -9.03 18.40
C GLY A 85 12.10 -8.61 19.79
N PHE A 86 11.33 -8.97 20.81
CA PHE A 86 11.66 -8.72 22.22
C PHE A 86 12.17 -10.01 22.87
N GLU A 87 13.31 -9.92 23.54
CA GLU A 87 13.94 -11.07 24.20
C GLU A 87 13.58 -11.14 25.69
N PRO A 88 13.59 -12.35 26.30
CA PRO A 88 13.42 -12.51 27.74
C PRO A 88 14.47 -11.74 28.56
N GLY A 89 14.09 -11.30 29.75
CA GLY A 89 14.96 -10.61 30.70
C GLY A 89 14.43 -9.26 31.17
N ALA A 90 15.29 -8.50 31.86
CA ALA A 90 14.95 -7.19 32.39
C ALA A 90 14.69 -6.17 31.26
N ASN A 91 13.59 -5.45 31.35
CA ASN A 91 13.14 -4.49 30.35
C ASN A 91 12.44 -3.29 30.99
N PHE A 92 12.08 -2.30 30.16
CA PHE A 92 11.28 -1.15 30.55
C PHE A 92 10.06 -1.04 29.65
N LEU A 93 8.90 -0.85 30.28
CA LEU A 93 7.65 -0.52 29.62
C LEU A 93 7.40 0.98 29.76
N ARG A 94 7.07 1.65 28.65
CA ARG A 94 6.73 3.06 28.61
C ARG A 94 5.32 3.27 28.09
N VAL A 95 4.57 4.14 28.74
CA VAL A 95 3.31 4.70 28.24
C VAL A 95 3.49 6.19 28.07
N GLU A 96 3.30 6.68 26.85
CA GLU A 96 3.27 8.09 26.52
C GLU A 96 1.84 8.52 26.20
N ARG A 97 1.38 9.61 26.82
CA ARG A 97 0.22 10.35 26.36
C ARG A 97 0.68 11.51 25.51
N TYR A 98 0.13 11.62 24.30
CA TYR A 98 0.43 12.72 23.40
C TYR A 98 -0.86 13.35 22.84
N GLN A 99 -0.74 14.61 22.44
CA GLN A 99 -1.78 15.36 21.74
C GLN A 99 -1.13 16.26 20.70
N VAL A 100 -1.55 16.11 19.43
CA VAL A 100 -1.15 17.04 18.36
C VAL A 100 -2.12 18.21 18.39
N ARG A 101 -1.62 19.40 18.72
CA ARG A 101 -2.42 20.64 18.88
C ARG A 101 -2.42 21.52 17.62
N GLY A 102 -1.66 21.12 16.61
CA GLY A 102 -1.59 21.75 15.30
C GLY A 102 -0.44 21.14 14.51
N SER A 103 -0.64 20.95 13.21
CA SER A 103 0.44 20.68 12.26
C SER A 103 0.18 21.46 10.98
N GLU A 104 1.16 22.23 10.52
CA GLU A 104 1.00 23.08 9.34
C GLU A 104 2.29 23.09 8.51
N THR A 105 2.11 22.97 7.20
CA THR A 105 3.11 23.33 6.18
C THR A 105 2.77 24.75 5.72
N LEU A 106 3.26 25.77 6.44
CA LEU A 106 2.93 27.16 6.12
C LEU A 106 3.78 27.65 4.96
N LYS A 107 3.25 27.61 3.72
CA LYS A 107 3.87 28.25 2.54
C LYS A 107 4.13 29.76 2.72
N GLN A 108 3.54 30.38 3.75
CA GLN A 108 3.64 31.82 4.05
C GLN A 108 4.66 32.17 5.16
N ARG A 109 5.36 31.19 5.74
CA ARG A 109 6.43 31.43 6.74
C ARG A 109 7.73 30.75 6.29
N PRO A 110 8.92 31.21 6.72
CA PRO A 110 10.20 30.57 6.40
C PRO A 110 10.42 29.27 7.18
N ILE A 111 9.36 28.46 7.38
CA ILE A 111 9.38 27.22 8.16
C ILE A 111 8.82 26.11 7.28
N ALA A 112 9.62 25.08 7.01
CA ALA A 112 9.23 23.98 6.12
C ALA A 112 8.05 23.17 6.67
N ALA A 113 7.99 22.91 7.99
CA ALA A 113 6.87 22.27 8.67
C ALA A 113 6.89 22.60 10.17
N PHE A 114 5.73 22.64 10.81
CA PHE A 114 5.59 22.83 12.26
C PHE A 114 4.57 21.84 12.82
N GLN A 115 4.89 21.20 13.96
CA GLN A 115 3.95 20.39 14.73
C GLN A 115 4.02 20.78 16.21
N ASN A 116 2.89 21.16 16.80
CA ASN A 116 2.78 21.38 18.25
C ASN A 116 2.33 20.08 18.93
N LEU A 117 3.21 19.54 19.76
CA LEU A 117 3.02 18.24 20.40
C LEU A 117 3.11 18.40 21.93
N GLY A 118 1.98 18.15 22.61
CA GLY A 118 1.96 18.06 24.07
C GLY A 118 2.15 16.61 24.50
N GLN A 119 3.16 16.32 25.34
CA GLN A 119 3.46 14.95 25.76
C GLN A 119 3.66 14.81 27.28
N SER A 120 3.40 13.62 27.77
CA SER A 120 3.80 13.16 29.10
C SER A 120 4.00 11.64 29.03
N TRP A 121 4.99 11.10 29.74
CA TRP A 121 5.20 9.65 29.76
C TRP A 121 5.47 9.13 31.16
N SER A 122 5.22 7.84 31.33
CA SER A 122 5.55 7.06 32.52
C SER A 122 6.28 5.81 32.07
N THR A 123 7.34 5.46 32.78
CA THR A 123 8.16 4.28 32.50
C THR A 123 8.27 3.44 33.76
N VAL A 124 8.11 2.13 33.65
CA VAL A 124 8.24 1.18 34.76
C VAL A 124 9.14 0.00 34.36
N PRO A 125 9.95 -0.54 35.28
CA PRO A 125 10.69 -1.77 35.03
C PRO A 125 9.75 -2.97 34.98
N VAL A 126 10.04 -3.90 34.07
CA VAL A 126 9.33 -5.17 33.88
C VAL A 126 10.32 -6.29 33.58
N THR A 127 9.93 -7.54 33.82
CA THR A 127 10.69 -8.72 33.42
C THR A 127 9.93 -9.46 32.33
N ILE A 128 10.53 -9.64 31.15
CA ILE A 128 9.96 -10.44 30.08
C ILE A 128 10.29 -11.91 30.37
N ASN A 129 9.28 -12.71 30.70
CA ASN A 129 9.43 -14.16 30.89
C ASN A 129 9.48 -14.89 29.54
N GLN A 130 8.62 -14.47 28.61
CA GLN A 130 8.55 -15.02 27.27
C GLN A 130 8.52 -13.87 26.26
N GLY A 131 9.51 -13.88 25.37
CA GLY A 131 9.67 -12.91 24.31
C GLY A 131 8.62 -13.05 23.20
N ALA A 132 8.63 -12.09 22.28
CA ALA A 132 7.80 -12.11 21.07
C ALA A 132 8.68 -11.92 19.85
N ARG A 133 8.53 -12.81 18.86
CA ARG A 133 9.21 -12.70 17.57
C ARG A 133 8.44 -11.77 16.64
N ASP A 134 9.18 -10.86 16.03
CA ASP A 134 8.66 -9.89 15.06
C ASP A 134 8.04 -10.56 13.83
N ILE A 135 7.00 -9.94 13.28
CA ILE A 135 6.45 -10.20 11.97
C ILE A 135 6.59 -8.90 11.19
N SER A 136 7.66 -8.75 10.42
CA SER A 136 7.95 -7.51 9.70
C SER A 136 6.95 -7.21 8.57
N LYS A 137 6.39 -8.25 7.95
CA LYS A 137 5.42 -8.16 6.85
C LYS A 137 4.63 -9.45 6.66
N ILE A 138 3.51 -9.35 5.96
CA ILE A 138 2.75 -10.46 5.39
C ILE A 138 2.86 -10.39 3.87
N GLU A 139 3.19 -11.51 3.24
CA GLU A 139 3.27 -11.64 1.78
C GLU A 139 2.47 -12.84 1.30
N VAL A 140 1.87 -12.73 0.11
CA VAL A 140 1.20 -13.81 -0.60
C VAL A 140 1.64 -13.80 -2.06
N ARG A 141 1.84 -15.00 -2.61
CA ARG A 141 2.18 -15.24 -4.01
C ARG A 141 1.41 -16.47 -4.46
N GLY A 142 0.91 -16.46 -5.68
CA GLY A 142 0.26 -17.63 -6.23
C GLY A 142 0.00 -17.53 -7.71
N GLU A 143 -0.57 -18.62 -8.23
CA GLU A 143 -0.90 -18.80 -9.64
C GLU A 143 -2.38 -19.15 -9.75
N ILE A 144 -3.07 -18.57 -10.73
CA ILE A 144 -4.43 -18.95 -11.11
C ILE A 144 -4.37 -19.64 -12.47
N PRO A 145 -4.79 -20.91 -12.57
CA PRO A 145 -4.84 -21.60 -13.86
C PRO A 145 -5.92 -20.96 -14.74
N LEU A 146 -5.52 -20.56 -15.94
CA LEU A 146 -6.38 -20.17 -17.05
C LEU A 146 -6.20 -21.22 -18.15
N ALA A 147 -7.18 -21.46 -19.03
CA ALA A 147 -7.12 -22.55 -20.01
C ALA A 147 -5.77 -22.62 -20.78
N GLY A 148 -4.86 -23.49 -20.34
CA GLY A 148 -3.50 -23.65 -20.89
C GLY A 148 -2.43 -22.64 -20.43
N LYS A 149 -2.72 -21.65 -19.58
CA LYS A 149 -1.77 -20.63 -19.08
C LYS A 149 -1.94 -20.37 -17.57
N LYS A 150 -1.05 -19.57 -16.97
CA LYS A 150 -1.10 -19.25 -15.54
C LYS A 150 -0.95 -17.76 -15.28
N LEU A 151 -1.95 -17.17 -14.62
CA LEU A 151 -1.89 -15.79 -14.14
C LEU A 151 -1.17 -15.76 -12.79
N HIS A 152 -0.23 -14.84 -12.62
CA HIS A 152 0.54 -14.73 -11.38
C HIS A 152 0.07 -13.52 -10.57
N TYR A 153 -0.02 -13.67 -9.25
CA TYR A 153 -0.30 -12.55 -8.35
C TYR A 153 0.71 -12.50 -7.20
N TYR A 154 0.97 -11.28 -6.74
CA TYR A 154 1.72 -10.98 -5.53
C TYR A 154 1.01 -9.88 -4.76
N ALA A 155 0.98 -9.99 -3.44
CA ALA A 155 0.62 -8.89 -2.57
C ALA A 155 1.44 -8.92 -1.29
N PHE A 156 1.63 -7.74 -0.71
CA PHE A 156 2.17 -7.59 0.62
C PHE A 156 1.46 -6.50 1.43
N VAL A 157 1.57 -6.64 2.75
CA VAL A 157 1.24 -5.60 3.72
C VAL A 157 2.34 -5.62 4.80
N PRO A 158 2.85 -4.46 5.24
CA PRO A 158 3.81 -4.42 6.35
C PRO A 158 3.15 -4.86 7.66
N ASN A 159 3.95 -5.00 8.72
CA ASN A 159 3.48 -5.38 10.05
C ASN A 159 2.27 -4.56 10.54
N ALA A 160 1.53 -5.03 11.54
CA ALA A 160 0.29 -4.40 11.98
C ALA A 160 0.42 -2.96 12.50
N PHE A 161 1.63 -2.49 12.84
CA PHE A 161 1.86 -1.09 13.18
C PHE A 161 1.75 -0.16 11.96
N TYR A 162 2.27 -0.62 10.83
CA TYR A 162 2.30 0.11 9.54
C TYR A 162 1.19 -0.32 8.59
N GLY A 163 0.65 -1.52 8.80
CA GLY A 163 -0.29 -2.22 7.94
C GLY A 163 -1.67 -2.29 8.57
N ARG A 164 -2.69 -1.83 7.86
CA ARG A 164 -4.07 -1.71 8.35
C ARG A 164 -4.97 -2.76 7.70
N PRO A 165 -5.84 -3.48 8.43
CA PRO A 165 -6.83 -4.35 7.83
C PRO A 165 -7.94 -3.54 7.14
N PHE A 166 -8.44 -3.99 5.99
CA PHE A 166 -9.50 -3.30 5.24
C PHE A 166 -10.75 -3.00 6.07
N ALA A 167 -11.07 -3.87 7.04
CA ALA A 167 -12.18 -3.68 7.98
C ALA A 167 -12.08 -2.39 8.84
N ALA A 168 -10.90 -1.77 8.94
CA ALA A 168 -10.70 -0.52 9.66
C ALA A 168 -10.98 0.74 8.81
N GLY A 169 -11.32 0.59 7.53
CA GLY A 169 -11.68 1.69 6.62
C GLY A 169 -13.17 1.68 6.27
N LYS A 170 -13.76 2.86 6.01
CA LYS A 170 -15.16 2.96 5.59
C LYS A 170 -15.33 3.67 4.24
N ASN A 171 -14.53 4.71 3.98
CA ASN A 171 -14.66 5.53 2.79
C ASN A 171 -13.34 5.61 2.03
N PHE A 172 -13.26 5.01 0.84
CA PHE A 172 -12.05 5.01 0.01
C PHE A 172 -12.26 5.87 -1.22
N SER A 173 -11.18 6.27 -1.90
CA SER A 173 -11.30 6.91 -3.22
C SER A 173 -10.16 6.49 -4.14
N VAL A 174 -10.44 6.42 -5.44
CA VAL A 174 -9.40 6.19 -6.46
C VAL A 174 -8.74 7.52 -6.75
N ALA A 175 -7.50 7.61 -6.28
CA ALA A 175 -6.76 8.85 -6.27
C ALA A 175 -5.71 8.90 -7.39
N SER A 176 -5.32 7.73 -7.92
CA SER A 176 -4.57 7.58 -9.16
C SER A 176 -5.01 6.29 -9.85
N LEU A 177 -5.46 6.36 -11.11
CA LEU A 177 -5.68 5.18 -11.94
C LEU A 177 -5.17 5.48 -13.35
N GLN A 178 -4.10 4.78 -13.71
CA GLN A 178 -3.30 5.05 -14.90
C GLN A 178 -3.27 3.83 -15.80
N LEU A 179 -3.36 4.05 -17.10
CA LEU A 179 -3.11 3.08 -18.14
C LEU A 179 -1.85 3.50 -18.87
N GLU A 180 -0.88 2.59 -18.98
CA GLU A 180 0.35 2.81 -19.74
C GLU A 180 0.60 1.59 -20.63
N GLY A 181 1.17 1.77 -21.81
CA GLY A 181 1.50 0.62 -22.63
C GLY A 181 2.43 0.90 -23.80
N THR A 182 3.23 -0.11 -24.12
CA THR A 182 4.05 -0.18 -25.34
C THR A 182 3.33 -1.10 -26.32
N LEU A 183 2.79 -0.50 -27.37
CA LEU A 183 1.89 -1.11 -28.35
C LEU A 183 2.58 -1.53 -29.65
N PHE A 184 3.89 -1.31 -29.75
CA PHE A 184 4.68 -1.60 -30.93
C PHE A 184 6.01 -2.28 -30.55
N GLU A 185 6.34 -3.37 -31.24
CA GLU A 185 7.63 -4.06 -31.15
C GLU A 185 8.09 -4.40 -32.57
N GLN A 186 9.32 -4.01 -32.93
CA GLN A 186 9.95 -4.39 -34.19
C GLN A 186 11.25 -5.13 -33.89
N LYS A 187 11.39 -6.34 -34.42
CA LYS A 187 12.60 -7.15 -34.32
C LYS A 187 13.11 -7.47 -35.71
N THR A 188 14.36 -7.12 -35.98
CA THR A 188 15.03 -7.43 -37.24
C THR A 188 16.09 -8.49 -36.99
N THR A 189 15.99 -9.61 -37.69
CA THR A 189 16.98 -10.69 -37.65
C THR A 189 17.61 -10.81 -39.03
N THR A 190 18.93 -10.87 -39.08
CA THR A 190 19.69 -11.05 -40.33
C THR A 190 20.32 -12.43 -40.32
N SER A 191 20.05 -13.25 -41.34
CA SER A 191 20.75 -14.51 -41.57
C SER A 191 21.58 -14.42 -42.84
N GLU A 192 22.79 -14.96 -42.79
CA GLU A 192 23.68 -15.06 -43.93
C GLU A 192 23.81 -16.52 -44.34
N SER A 193 23.60 -16.82 -45.63
CA SER A 193 23.93 -18.12 -46.20
C SER A 193 24.90 -17.95 -47.37
N ALA A 194 25.91 -18.81 -47.43
CA ALA A 194 26.88 -18.83 -48.52
C ALA A 194 26.45 -19.88 -49.57
N GLY A 195 26.24 -19.44 -50.81
CA GLY A 195 25.97 -20.32 -51.94
C GLY A 195 27.26 -20.87 -52.57
N PHE A 196 27.16 -21.99 -53.28
CA PHE A 196 28.26 -22.52 -54.09
C PHE A 196 28.61 -21.51 -55.20
N GLY A 197 29.84 -20.98 -55.20
CA GLY A 197 30.31 -19.95 -56.14
C GLY A 197 30.70 -18.60 -55.51
N GLY A 198 30.65 -18.45 -54.19
CA GLY A 198 31.16 -17.26 -53.49
C GLY A 198 30.13 -16.13 -53.30
N TYR A 199 28.88 -16.34 -53.72
CA TYR A 199 27.78 -15.41 -53.47
C TYR A 199 27.27 -15.57 -52.03
N LYS A 200 27.21 -14.45 -51.30
CA LYS A 200 26.58 -14.36 -49.98
C LYS A 200 25.14 -13.88 -50.14
N THR A 201 24.18 -14.68 -49.68
CA THR A 201 22.79 -14.28 -49.61
C THR A 201 22.50 -13.83 -48.19
N ILE A 202 22.20 -12.54 -48.03
CA ILE A 202 21.78 -11.96 -46.75
C ILE A 202 20.25 -11.91 -46.75
N THR A 203 19.61 -12.63 -45.84
CA THR A 203 18.16 -12.58 -45.62
C THR A 203 17.89 -11.75 -44.37
N THR A 204 17.23 -10.62 -44.54
CA THR A 204 16.78 -9.77 -43.43
C THR A 204 15.30 -10.01 -43.19
N THR A 205 14.96 -10.62 -42.06
CA THR A 205 13.57 -10.83 -41.62
C THR A 205 13.22 -9.77 -40.58
N THR A 206 12.25 -8.92 -40.90
CA THR A 206 11.70 -7.93 -39.96
C THR A 206 10.32 -8.38 -39.49
N ILE A 207 10.18 -8.66 -38.20
CA ILE A 207 8.90 -8.97 -37.55
C ILE A 207 8.42 -7.69 -36.86
N THR A 208 7.23 -7.22 -37.23
CA THR A 208 6.57 -6.07 -36.62
C THR A 208 5.32 -6.54 -35.91
N LYS A 209 5.22 -6.28 -34.61
CA LYS A 209 4.02 -6.50 -33.81
C LYS A 209 3.45 -5.14 -33.44
N GLN A 210 2.19 -4.93 -33.79
CA GLN A 210 1.52 -3.65 -33.56
C GLN A 210 0.10 -3.89 -33.08
N PHE A 211 -0.25 -3.26 -31.96
CA PHE A 211 -1.63 -3.19 -31.50
C PHE A 211 -2.39 -2.13 -32.33
N PRO A 212 -3.66 -2.39 -32.72
CA PRO A 212 -4.43 -1.42 -33.49
C PRO A 212 -4.65 -0.14 -32.68
N GLN A 213 -4.63 1.01 -33.36
CA GLN A 213 -4.96 2.28 -32.73
C GLN A 213 -6.45 2.32 -32.43
N LEU A 214 -6.80 2.51 -31.15
CA LEU A 214 -8.18 2.60 -30.69
C LEU A 214 -8.53 4.04 -30.30
N PRO A 215 -9.80 4.46 -30.43
CA PRO A 215 -10.27 5.73 -29.91
C PRO A 215 -10.10 5.83 -28.39
N ASP A 216 -9.89 7.04 -27.87
CA ASP A 216 -9.76 7.31 -26.42
C ASP A 216 -10.92 6.75 -25.60
N SER A 217 -12.13 6.77 -26.15
CA SER A 217 -13.34 6.25 -25.50
C SER A 217 -13.25 4.77 -25.12
N HIS A 218 -12.50 3.96 -25.87
CA HIS A 218 -12.32 2.54 -25.55
C HIS A 218 -11.46 2.37 -24.29
N TRP A 219 -10.38 3.15 -24.21
CA TRP A 219 -9.48 3.17 -23.05
C TRP A 219 -10.16 3.75 -21.81
N ASP A 220 -10.97 4.79 -21.98
CA ASP A 220 -11.72 5.40 -20.88
C ASP A 220 -12.77 4.44 -20.30
N GLN A 221 -13.45 3.67 -21.17
CA GLN A 221 -14.39 2.64 -20.74
C GLN A 221 -13.69 1.49 -20.00
N LEU A 222 -12.48 1.10 -20.44
CA LEU A 222 -11.66 0.11 -19.74
C LEU A 222 -11.31 0.61 -18.33
N LEU A 223 -10.80 1.84 -18.20
CA LEU A 223 -10.48 2.44 -16.91
C LEU A 223 -11.71 2.59 -16.01
N GLN A 224 -12.87 2.94 -16.57
CA GLN A 224 -14.13 2.98 -15.83
C GLN A 224 -14.53 1.59 -15.31
N SER A 225 -14.30 0.54 -16.10
CA SER A 225 -14.59 -0.84 -15.69
C SER A 225 -13.65 -1.31 -14.58
N VAL A 226 -12.35 -0.97 -14.64
CA VAL A 226 -11.39 -1.21 -13.55
C VAL A 226 -11.88 -0.57 -12.25
N GLN A 227 -12.27 0.71 -12.30
CA GLN A 227 -12.78 1.43 -11.12
C GLN A 227 -14.09 0.80 -10.60
N GLY A 228 -15.02 0.45 -11.48
CA GLY A 228 -16.29 -0.17 -11.13
C GLY A 228 -16.14 -1.55 -10.48
N GLU A 229 -15.28 -2.41 -11.02
CA GLU A 229 -14.99 -3.73 -10.46
C GLU A 229 -14.32 -3.63 -9.08
N LEU A 230 -13.36 -2.71 -8.91
CA LEU A 230 -12.75 -2.44 -7.61
C LEU A 230 -13.81 -1.97 -6.60
N ALA A 231 -14.63 -0.99 -6.99
CA ALA A 231 -15.67 -0.42 -6.12
C ALA A 231 -16.68 -1.48 -5.69
N GLY A 232 -17.14 -2.30 -6.64
CA GLY A 232 -18.05 -3.41 -6.38
C GLY A 232 -17.46 -4.42 -5.42
N TYR A 233 -16.19 -4.81 -5.60
CA TYR A 233 -15.50 -5.74 -4.71
C TYR A 233 -15.35 -5.17 -3.30
N LEU A 234 -14.81 -3.95 -3.15
CA LEU A 234 -14.60 -3.34 -1.84
C LEU A 234 -15.92 -3.13 -1.09
N LYS A 235 -16.99 -2.77 -1.79
CA LYS A 235 -18.32 -2.64 -1.20
C LYS A 235 -18.88 -3.99 -0.75
N LYS A 236 -18.80 -5.01 -1.59
CA LYS A 236 -19.33 -6.35 -1.30
C LYS A 236 -18.58 -7.04 -0.16
N GLN A 237 -17.24 -6.96 -0.17
CA GLN A 237 -16.39 -7.71 0.75
C GLN A 237 -16.21 -6.98 2.10
N TYR A 238 -16.11 -5.65 2.08
CA TYR A 238 -15.72 -4.87 3.26
C TYR A 238 -16.74 -3.80 3.66
N GLY A 239 -17.82 -3.61 2.89
CA GLY A 239 -18.78 -2.53 3.11
C GLY A 239 -18.22 -1.14 2.81
N ILE A 240 -17.03 -1.04 2.23
CA ILE A 240 -16.32 0.22 1.95
C ILE A 240 -17.04 0.97 0.83
N ASN A 241 -17.29 2.26 1.07
CA ASN A 241 -17.87 3.16 0.09
C ASN A 241 -16.75 3.82 -0.73
N MET A 242 -16.83 3.74 -2.06
CA MET A 242 -15.95 4.49 -2.93
C MET A 242 -16.50 5.90 -3.14
N LEU A 243 -15.81 6.90 -2.59
CA LEU A 243 -16.12 8.31 -2.79
C LEU A 243 -15.76 8.75 -4.22
N PRO A 244 -16.54 9.66 -4.82
CA PRO A 244 -16.28 10.16 -6.17
C PRO A 244 -14.90 10.80 -6.31
N THR A 245 -14.19 10.51 -7.40
CA THR A 245 -12.85 11.06 -7.69
C THR A 245 -12.87 12.58 -7.77
N GLU A 246 -13.99 13.19 -8.18
CA GLU A 246 -14.19 14.63 -8.26
C GLU A 246 -14.01 15.34 -6.91
N LYS A 247 -14.22 14.62 -5.79
CA LYS A 247 -13.96 15.14 -4.45
C LYS A 247 -12.46 15.32 -4.20
N LEU A 248 -11.64 14.40 -4.72
CA LEU A 248 -10.18 14.48 -4.63
C LEU A 248 -9.62 15.59 -5.51
N LEU A 249 -10.12 15.70 -6.75
CA LEU A 249 -9.64 16.69 -7.72
C LEU A 249 -9.77 18.14 -7.22
N LYS A 250 -10.74 18.41 -6.34
CA LYS A 250 -10.99 19.72 -5.73
C LYS A 250 -10.11 20.01 -4.51
N ALA A 251 -9.38 19.01 -3.99
CA ALA A 251 -8.54 19.17 -2.82
C ALA A 251 -7.28 19.98 -3.16
N ALA A 252 -6.89 20.91 -2.30
CA ALA A 252 -5.76 21.80 -2.56
C ALA A 252 -4.45 21.00 -2.66
N THR A 253 -4.28 19.98 -1.81
CA THR A 253 -3.12 19.10 -1.86
C THR A 253 -3.05 18.28 -3.16
N TYR A 254 -4.20 17.99 -3.81
CA TYR A 254 -4.22 17.25 -5.07
C TYR A 254 -3.73 18.07 -6.26
N ALA A 255 -3.98 19.39 -6.25
CA ALA A 255 -3.54 20.29 -7.32
C ALA A 255 -2.01 20.29 -7.49
N GLU A 256 -1.27 20.01 -6.41
CA GLU A 256 0.20 19.97 -6.35
C GLU A 256 0.79 18.69 -6.96
N LEU A 257 -0.02 17.67 -7.28
CA LEU A 257 0.46 16.42 -7.84
C LEU A 257 0.85 16.57 -9.32
N GLU A 258 1.74 15.68 -9.77
CA GLU A 258 2.19 15.61 -11.16
C GLU A 258 1.09 15.10 -12.09
N GLU A 259 0.88 15.80 -13.20
CA GLU A 259 -0.08 15.40 -14.22
C GLU A 259 0.48 14.31 -15.13
N PRO A 260 -0.32 13.27 -15.43
CA PRO A 260 0.05 12.28 -16.42
C PRO A 260 0.12 12.89 -17.81
N ALA A 261 1.13 12.46 -18.58
CA ALA A 261 1.12 12.68 -20.02
C ALA A 261 -0.01 11.83 -20.62
N ASP A 262 -0.89 12.45 -21.39
CA ASP A 262 -1.87 11.76 -22.22
C ASP A 262 -1.28 11.55 -23.62
N GLU A 263 -1.12 10.29 -24.01
CA GLU A 263 -0.57 9.89 -25.30
C GLU A 263 -1.41 8.72 -25.84
N ASN A 264 -1.95 8.83 -27.06
CA ASN A 264 -2.59 7.70 -27.74
C ASN A 264 -2.08 7.63 -29.18
N THR A 265 -1.04 6.82 -29.37
CA THR A 265 -0.38 6.63 -30.66
C THR A 265 -0.33 5.14 -30.99
N TYR A 266 0.04 4.81 -32.23
CA TYR A 266 0.26 3.42 -32.63
C TYR A 266 1.42 2.73 -31.88
N ARG A 267 2.28 3.48 -31.17
CA ARG A 267 3.41 2.94 -30.40
C ARG A 267 3.18 2.90 -28.90
N PHE A 268 2.50 3.91 -28.37
CA PHE A 268 2.36 4.14 -26.94
C PHE A 268 0.94 4.56 -26.60
N ILE A 269 0.47 4.06 -25.46
CA ILE A 269 -0.75 4.53 -24.80
C ILE A 269 -0.41 4.99 -23.39
N LYS A 270 -0.84 6.18 -23.02
CA LYS A 270 -0.84 6.73 -21.67
C LYS A 270 -2.17 7.45 -21.48
N ARG A 271 -2.97 7.00 -20.52
CA ARG A 271 -4.29 7.57 -20.21
C ARG A 271 -4.52 7.54 -18.71
N SER A 272 -5.24 8.54 -18.22
CA SER A 272 -5.63 8.62 -16.81
C SER A 272 -7.14 8.60 -16.63
N TYR A 273 -7.60 7.94 -15.56
CA TYR A 273 -9.03 7.90 -15.26
C TYR A 273 -9.51 9.27 -14.78
N LYS A 274 -10.42 9.91 -15.54
CA LYS A 274 -11.02 11.21 -15.20
C LYS A 274 -10.00 12.30 -14.81
N GLY A 275 -8.84 12.32 -15.47
CA GLY A 275 -7.78 13.29 -15.19
C GLY A 275 -7.07 13.06 -13.85
N SER A 276 -7.10 11.84 -13.31
CA SER A 276 -6.39 11.53 -12.07
C SER A 276 -4.86 11.70 -12.23
N LYS A 277 -4.23 12.31 -11.24
CA LYS A 277 -2.79 12.60 -11.18
C LYS A 277 -1.98 11.43 -10.61
N TYR A 278 -0.66 11.45 -10.77
CA TYR A 278 0.20 10.44 -10.12
C TYR A 278 0.25 10.66 -8.61
N LEU A 279 0.03 9.59 -7.86
CA LEU A 279 0.32 9.55 -6.41
C LEU A 279 1.66 8.94 -6.08
N LEU A 280 2.18 8.12 -7.00
CA LEU A 280 3.47 7.48 -6.89
C LEU A 280 4.49 8.38 -7.60
N PRO A 281 5.53 8.89 -6.90
CA PRO A 281 6.60 9.58 -7.59
C PRO A 281 7.30 8.62 -8.56
N ARG A 282 7.42 9.02 -9.83
CA ARG A 282 7.96 8.19 -10.92
C ARG A 282 9.48 8.03 -10.90
N SER A 283 10.18 8.72 -10.01
CA SER A 283 11.63 8.68 -9.88
C SER A 283 12.09 8.78 -8.42
N LEU A 284 13.27 8.25 -8.10
CA LEU A 284 13.92 8.40 -6.79
C LEU A 284 14.11 9.88 -6.39
N GLY A 285 14.35 10.77 -7.35
CA GLY A 285 14.45 12.22 -7.13
C GLY A 285 13.11 12.88 -6.76
N ASN A 286 11.99 12.38 -7.32
CA ASN A 286 10.64 12.82 -6.97
C ASN A 286 10.18 12.20 -5.63
N ALA A 287 10.67 11.00 -5.29
CA ALA A 287 10.40 10.37 -4.00
C ALA A 287 11.05 11.15 -2.84
N LEU A 288 12.29 11.63 -3.01
CA LEU A 288 13.00 12.44 -2.00
C LEU A 288 12.42 13.86 -1.83
N SER A 289 11.92 14.49 -2.91
CA SER A 289 11.25 15.80 -2.83
C SER A 289 9.79 15.74 -2.38
N SER A 290 9.11 14.60 -2.56
CA SER A 290 7.74 14.36 -2.05
C SER A 290 7.66 14.16 -0.52
N VAL A 291 8.80 13.95 0.15
CA VAL A 291 8.92 14.04 1.62
C VAL A 291 9.10 15.51 2.00
N SER A 292 8.10 16.35 1.67
CA SER A 292 8.12 17.78 2.03
C SER A 292 7.99 18.03 3.54
N SER A 293 7.66 16.99 4.32
CA SER A 293 7.56 17.04 5.77
C SER A 293 8.03 15.75 6.43
N THR A 294 8.74 15.91 7.55
CA THR A 294 9.13 14.83 8.45
C THR A 294 7.95 14.29 9.27
N PHE A 295 6.84 15.03 9.36
CA PHE A 295 5.65 14.64 10.13
C PHE A 295 4.70 13.79 9.29
N ALA A 296 4.26 12.66 9.85
CA ALA A 296 3.36 11.72 9.17
C ALA A 296 2.04 12.37 8.72
N SER A 297 1.48 13.30 9.51
CA SER A 297 0.22 13.99 9.24
C SER A 297 0.28 14.95 8.05
N ASP A 298 1.47 15.47 7.73
CA ASP A 298 1.65 16.55 6.76
C ASP A 298 2.16 16.04 5.41
N ARG A 299 2.43 14.73 5.31
CA ARG A 299 2.75 14.08 4.03
C ARG A 299 1.59 14.26 3.05
N PRO A 300 1.84 14.49 1.74
CA PRO A 300 0.80 14.79 0.77
C PRO A 300 -0.38 13.79 0.78
N ILE A 301 -0.08 12.49 0.86
CA ILE A 301 -1.09 11.42 0.93
C ILE A 301 -1.97 11.55 2.18
N SER A 302 -1.38 11.88 3.33
CA SER A 302 -2.10 12.03 4.60
C SER A 302 -2.92 13.32 4.67
N ARG A 303 -2.40 14.43 4.13
CA ARG A 303 -3.15 15.69 3.98
C ARG A 303 -4.36 15.50 3.07
N LEU A 304 -4.15 14.83 1.92
CA LEU A 304 -5.23 14.54 0.98
C LEU A 304 -6.35 13.71 1.63
N MET A 305 -6.01 12.67 2.41
CA MET A 305 -7.01 11.90 3.15
C MET A 305 -7.80 12.76 4.16
N LYS A 306 -7.12 13.67 4.86
CA LYS A 306 -7.74 14.57 5.83
C LYS A 306 -8.67 15.60 5.16
N GLU A 307 -8.24 16.22 4.07
CA GLU A 307 -9.04 17.21 3.30
C GLU A 307 -10.29 16.57 2.71
N THR A 308 -10.18 15.33 2.25
CA THR A 308 -11.25 14.64 1.50
C THR A 308 -12.09 13.72 2.37
N GLY A 309 -11.71 13.52 3.64
CA GLY A 309 -12.40 12.64 4.58
C GLY A 309 -12.41 11.18 4.14
N THR A 310 -11.38 10.74 3.42
CA THR A 310 -11.21 9.33 3.02
C THR A 310 -10.37 8.59 4.05
N ASP A 311 -10.78 7.37 4.37
CA ASP A 311 -10.01 6.41 5.16
C ASP A 311 -9.01 5.62 4.31
N GLY A 312 -9.10 5.71 2.98
CA GLY A 312 -8.11 5.08 2.11
C GLY A 312 -8.04 5.71 0.72
N LEU A 313 -6.83 5.72 0.16
CA LEU A 313 -6.56 6.18 -1.20
C LEU A 313 -6.00 5.04 -2.02
N VAL A 314 -6.62 4.77 -3.17
CA VAL A 314 -6.20 3.73 -4.09
C VAL A 314 -5.40 4.34 -5.23
N ALA A 315 -4.21 3.80 -5.45
CA ALA A 315 -3.37 4.07 -6.61
C ALA A 315 -3.22 2.78 -7.43
N MET A 316 -3.53 2.83 -8.72
CA MET A 316 -3.45 1.70 -9.64
C MET A 316 -2.75 2.10 -10.94
N ASN A 317 -1.98 1.18 -11.49
CA ASN A 317 -1.35 1.31 -12.80
C ASN A 317 -1.56 0.00 -13.58
N LEU A 318 -2.19 0.12 -14.75
CA LEU A 318 -2.36 -0.97 -15.70
C LEU A 318 -1.35 -0.79 -16.83
N ASN A 319 -0.32 -1.63 -16.84
CA ASN A 319 0.72 -1.62 -17.86
C ASN A 319 0.40 -2.66 -18.95
N LEU A 320 0.49 -2.29 -20.22
CA LEU A 320 0.25 -3.17 -21.37
C LEU A 320 1.50 -3.30 -22.22
N GLN A 321 1.88 -4.53 -22.56
CA GLN A 321 3.01 -4.81 -23.45
C GLN A 321 2.57 -5.68 -24.62
N VAL A 322 2.85 -5.24 -25.84
CA VAL A 322 2.63 -6.07 -27.02
C VAL A 322 3.57 -7.27 -27.00
N ALA A 323 3.03 -8.44 -27.32
CA ALA A 323 3.75 -9.69 -27.44
C ALA A 323 3.14 -10.54 -28.56
N ALA A 324 3.74 -11.70 -28.80
CA ALA A 324 3.18 -12.73 -29.68
C ALA A 324 3.19 -14.07 -28.97
N ASP A 325 2.18 -14.89 -29.23
CA ASP A 325 2.11 -16.26 -28.69
C ASP A 325 3.00 -17.24 -29.48
N ALA A 326 2.94 -18.52 -29.14
CA ALA A 326 3.73 -19.56 -29.80
C ALA A 326 3.38 -19.75 -31.29
N GLU A 327 2.25 -19.20 -31.73
CA GLU A 327 1.74 -19.24 -33.10
C GLU A 327 1.90 -17.87 -33.81
N ASP A 328 2.77 -17.00 -33.27
CA ASP A 328 3.04 -15.64 -33.74
C ASP A 328 1.80 -14.71 -33.78
N ARG A 329 0.73 -15.04 -33.06
CA ARG A 329 -0.45 -14.18 -32.96
C ARG A 329 -0.22 -13.07 -31.95
N ILE A 330 -0.55 -11.84 -32.34
CA ILE A 330 -0.40 -10.66 -31.50
C ILE A 330 -1.29 -10.78 -30.25
N MET A 331 -0.72 -10.44 -29.10
CA MET A 331 -1.41 -10.35 -27.82
C MET A 331 -0.90 -9.17 -27.00
N LEU A 332 -1.67 -8.76 -25.98
CA LEU A 332 -1.23 -7.81 -24.96
C LEU A 332 -1.01 -8.54 -23.66
N ILE A 333 0.19 -8.41 -23.07
CA ILE A 333 0.48 -8.86 -21.71
C ILE A 333 0.15 -7.71 -20.76
N PRO A 334 -0.87 -7.85 -19.90
CA PRO A 334 -1.24 -6.81 -18.97
C PRO A 334 -0.65 -7.06 -17.60
N VAL A 335 -0.19 -6.00 -16.94
CA VAL A 335 0.27 -6.01 -15.55
C VAL A 335 -0.49 -4.97 -14.75
N LEU A 336 -1.26 -5.43 -13.77
CA LEU A 336 -1.98 -4.55 -12.86
C LEU A 336 -1.16 -4.37 -11.58
N HIS A 337 -0.67 -3.16 -11.33
CA HIS A 337 -0.10 -2.76 -10.05
C HIS A 337 -1.15 -2.00 -9.23
N TYR A 338 -1.19 -2.25 -7.92
CA TYR A 338 -2.09 -1.54 -7.02
C TYR A 338 -1.42 -1.26 -5.68
N GLN A 339 -1.78 -0.13 -5.08
CA GLN A 339 -1.39 0.26 -3.74
C GLN A 339 -2.55 0.99 -3.07
N VAL A 340 -2.86 0.59 -1.84
CA VAL A 340 -3.97 1.13 -1.06
C VAL A 340 -3.40 1.74 0.22
N TYR A 341 -3.39 3.06 0.28
CA TYR A 341 -2.90 3.83 1.43
C TYR A 341 -3.99 4.00 2.46
N GLY A 342 -3.59 4.09 3.72
CA GLY A 342 -4.43 4.44 4.86
C GLY A 342 -3.87 5.60 5.67
N PRO A 343 -4.69 6.17 6.58
CA PRO A 343 -4.28 7.30 7.39
C PRO A 343 -3.10 6.96 8.31
N PRO A 344 -2.37 7.96 8.81
CA PRO A 344 -1.31 7.77 9.79
C PRO A 344 -1.76 6.96 11.03
N ASN A 345 -0.83 6.21 11.61
CA ASN A 345 -0.94 5.60 12.93
C ASN A 345 -0.24 6.51 13.95
N GLY A 346 -1.01 7.38 14.60
CA GLY A 346 -0.47 8.41 15.48
C GLY A 346 0.29 9.50 14.73
N TYR A 347 1.19 10.19 15.43
CA TYR A 347 1.94 11.33 14.88
C TYR A 347 3.29 10.95 14.22
N VAL A 348 3.78 9.73 14.50
CA VAL A 348 5.12 9.27 14.07
C VAL A 348 5.07 8.44 12.79
N VAL A 349 4.02 7.65 12.59
CA VAL A 349 3.94 6.70 11.48
C VAL A 349 2.81 7.07 10.52
N GLY A 350 3.12 7.17 9.23
CA GLY A 350 2.11 7.38 8.21
C GLY A 350 2.69 7.83 6.87
N PRO A 351 1.97 7.65 5.74
CA PRO A 351 0.71 6.92 5.64
C PRO A 351 0.88 5.43 5.93
N THR A 352 -0.18 4.79 6.45
CA THR A 352 -0.22 3.32 6.61
C THR A 352 -0.61 2.67 5.28
N LEU A 353 -0.52 1.34 5.19
CA LEU A 353 -0.89 0.59 3.99
C LEU A 353 -1.97 -0.44 4.32
N TYR A 354 -3.01 -0.51 3.49
CA TYR A 354 -3.95 -1.62 3.52
C TYR A 354 -3.40 -2.83 2.76
N ALA A 355 -2.86 -2.58 1.57
CA ALA A 355 -2.20 -3.58 0.73
C ALA A 355 -1.43 -2.90 -0.40
N THR A 356 -0.48 -3.63 -0.97
CA THR A 356 0.14 -3.33 -2.26
C THR A 356 0.46 -4.63 -2.95
N GLY A 357 0.43 -4.63 -4.28
CA GLY A 357 0.65 -5.85 -5.03
C GLY A 357 0.61 -5.64 -6.52
N ASN A 358 0.76 -6.75 -7.23
CA ASN A 358 0.64 -6.79 -8.67
C ASN A 358 0.05 -8.11 -9.16
N VAL A 359 -0.58 -8.05 -10.32
CA VAL A 359 -1.14 -9.20 -11.03
C VAL A 359 -0.63 -9.16 -12.47
N VAL A 360 -0.04 -10.26 -12.92
CA VAL A 360 0.55 -10.40 -14.26
C VAL A 360 -0.34 -11.35 -15.07
N GLY A 361 -1.01 -10.78 -16.08
CA GLY A 361 -1.77 -11.55 -17.05
C GLY A 361 -0.87 -12.25 -18.06
N THR A 362 -1.46 -13.17 -18.82
CA THR A 362 -0.69 -14.11 -19.68
C THR A 362 -0.70 -13.76 -21.16
N GLY A 363 -1.39 -12.67 -21.49
CA GLY A 363 -1.80 -12.31 -22.84
C GLY A 363 -2.82 -13.26 -23.46
N VAL A 364 -3.83 -12.70 -24.12
CA VAL A 364 -4.75 -13.47 -24.96
C VAL A 364 -4.65 -12.95 -26.39
N PRO A 365 -4.49 -13.85 -27.37
CA PRO A 365 -4.56 -13.47 -28.78
C PRO A 365 -5.87 -12.79 -29.12
N PHE A 366 -5.82 -11.88 -30.07
CA PHE A 366 -7.00 -11.17 -30.57
C PHE A 366 -6.83 -10.89 -32.06
N ASN A 367 -7.93 -10.53 -32.72
CA ASN A 367 -7.91 -9.97 -34.07
C ASN A 367 -8.40 -8.52 -34.05
N SER A 368 -7.97 -7.71 -35.02
CA SER A 368 -8.30 -6.27 -35.02
C SER A 368 -9.80 -6.00 -35.18
N GLN A 369 -10.55 -6.89 -35.83
CA GLN A 369 -12.01 -6.75 -35.99
C GLN A 369 -12.74 -6.86 -34.65
N GLU A 370 -12.24 -7.70 -33.75
CA GLU A 370 -12.81 -7.89 -32.42
C GLU A 370 -12.78 -6.61 -31.59
N LEU A 371 -11.75 -5.79 -31.78
CA LEU A 371 -11.56 -4.52 -31.06
C LEU A 371 -12.41 -3.37 -31.61
N SER A 372 -13.21 -3.61 -32.66
CA SER A 372 -14.24 -2.66 -33.10
C SER A 372 -15.38 -2.49 -32.08
N ASN A 373 -15.56 -3.47 -31.18
CA ASN A 373 -16.45 -3.37 -30.04
C ASN A 373 -15.64 -2.99 -28.79
N PRO A 374 -15.88 -1.80 -28.19
CA PRO A 374 -15.19 -1.36 -26.97
C PRO A 374 -15.22 -2.36 -25.82
N ALA A 375 -16.30 -3.13 -25.70
CA ALA A 375 -16.46 -4.11 -24.62
C ALA A 375 -15.46 -5.27 -24.72
N ASN A 376 -14.94 -5.56 -25.92
CA ASN A 376 -14.00 -6.66 -26.14
C ASN A 376 -12.57 -6.32 -25.70
N LEU A 377 -12.23 -5.03 -25.57
CA LEU A 377 -10.92 -4.61 -25.07
C LEU A 377 -10.66 -5.15 -23.66
N ALA A 378 -11.68 -5.20 -22.80
CA ALA A 378 -11.59 -5.76 -21.46
C ALA A 378 -11.21 -7.25 -21.47
N ARG A 379 -11.63 -8.01 -22.50
CA ARG A 379 -11.23 -9.41 -22.69
C ARG A 379 -9.77 -9.52 -23.10
N VAL A 380 -9.34 -8.71 -24.08
CA VAL A 380 -7.94 -8.72 -24.57
C VAL A 380 -6.96 -8.36 -23.45
N VAL A 381 -7.33 -7.37 -22.63
CA VAL A 381 -6.56 -6.94 -21.46
C VAL A 381 -6.78 -7.86 -20.24
N GLN A 382 -7.58 -8.94 -20.37
CA GLN A 382 -7.85 -9.89 -19.29
C GLN A 382 -8.34 -9.21 -17.99
N LEU A 383 -9.17 -8.16 -18.11
CA LEU A 383 -9.57 -7.35 -16.95
C LEU A 383 -10.16 -8.20 -15.82
N LYS A 384 -11.11 -9.09 -16.14
CA LYS A 384 -11.74 -9.96 -15.15
C LYS A 384 -10.74 -10.89 -14.45
N ASP A 385 -9.76 -11.41 -15.18
CA ASP A 385 -8.75 -12.31 -14.62
C ASP A 385 -7.77 -11.54 -13.74
N LEU A 386 -7.34 -10.34 -14.15
CA LEU A 386 -6.51 -9.44 -13.35
C LEU A 386 -7.20 -9.04 -12.05
N MET A 387 -8.46 -8.63 -12.14
CA MET A 387 -9.27 -8.27 -10.98
C MET A 387 -9.52 -9.48 -10.09
N GLY A 388 -9.79 -10.66 -10.64
CA GLY A 388 -9.87 -11.91 -9.90
C GLY A 388 -8.57 -12.26 -9.16
N GLY A 389 -7.42 -12.07 -9.81
CA GLY A 389 -6.10 -12.21 -9.20
C GLY A 389 -5.88 -11.26 -8.02
N MET A 390 -6.25 -9.99 -8.19
CA MET A 390 -6.17 -8.99 -7.11
C MET A 390 -7.08 -9.38 -5.95
N GLN A 391 -8.33 -9.76 -6.22
CA GLN A 391 -9.30 -10.17 -5.19
C GLN A 391 -8.81 -11.40 -4.41
N LYS A 392 -8.24 -12.40 -5.09
CA LYS A 392 -7.63 -13.57 -4.45
C LYS A 392 -6.45 -13.17 -3.56
N ALA A 393 -5.56 -12.31 -4.06
CA ALA A 393 -4.42 -11.82 -3.29
C ALA A 393 -4.87 -11.08 -2.02
N LEU A 394 -5.86 -10.19 -2.13
CA LEU A 394 -6.41 -9.44 -0.99
C LEU A 394 -7.09 -10.36 0.04
N ALA A 395 -7.85 -11.36 -0.42
CA ALA A 395 -8.48 -12.34 0.48
C ALA A 395 -7.44 -13.18 1.24
N GLU A 396 -6.34 -13.57 0.60
CA GLU A 396 -5.26 -14.32 1.24
C GLU A 396 -4.47 -13.45 2.24
N ILE A 397 -4.23 -12.18 1.91
CA ILE A 397 -3.68 -11.20 2.86
C ILE A 397 -4.58 -11.07 4.08
N GLU A 398 -5.89 -10.94 3.88
CA GLU A 398 -6.86 -10.80 4.97
C GLU A 398 -6.86 -12.04 5.89
N ALA A 399 -6.81 -13.24 5.32
CA ALA A 399 -6.73 -14.48 6.09
C ALA A 399 -5.47 -14.51 6.97
N LYS A 400 -4.30 -14.13 6.43
CA LYS A 400 -3.07 -14.03 7.20
C LYS A 400 -3.11 -12.90 8.24
N GLN A 401 -3.72 -11.76 7.92
CA GLN A 401 -3.92 -10.67 8.89
C GLN A 401 -4.76 -11.12 10.08
N LYS A 402 -5.81 -11.94 9.86
CA LYS A 402 -6.62 -12.55 10.93
C LYS A 402 -5.77 -13.48 11.79
N GLN A 403 -4.97 -14.34 11.18
CA GLN A 403 -4.05 -15.24 11.90
C GLN A 403 -3.04 -14.47 12.75
N HIS A 404 -2.57 -13.31 12.28
CA HIS A 404 -1.59 -12.48 12.97
C HIS A 404 -2.21 -11.38 13.85
N GLY A 405 -3.53 -11.36 14.03
CA GLY A 405 -4.20 -10.49 15.00
C GLY A 405 -4.26 -9.00 14.63
N TYR A 406 -4.17 -8.63 13.35
CA TYR A 406 -4.21 -7.23 12.91
C TYR A 406 -5.51 -6.55 13.37
N GLN A 407 -6.65 -7.23 13.24
CA GLN A 407 -7.95 -6.68 13.62
C GLN A 407 -8.00 -6.35 15.12
N ALA A 408 -7.42 -7.20 15.97
CA ALA A 408 -7.39 -6.97 17.42
C ALA A 408 -6.56 -5.72 17.78
N ILE A 409 -5.42 -5.52 17.10
CA ILE A 409 -4.56 -4.33 17.30
C ILE A 409 -5.30 -3.06 16.86
N TRP A 410 -5.90 -3.09 15.66
CA TRP A 410 -6.54 -1.92 15.07
C TRP A 410 -7.88 -1.54 15.70
N ALA A 411 -8.59 -2.49 16.33
CA ALA A 411 -9.84 -2.23 17.03
C ALA A 411 -9.68 -1.28 18.25
N LEU A 412 -8.45 -1.14 18.75
CA LEU A 412 -8.14 -0.39 19.97
C LEU A 412 -7.74 1.08 19.74
N GLN A 413 -7.63 1.49 18.47
CA GLN A 413 -7.08 2.79 18.05
C GLN A 413 -8.12 3.90 17.89
#